data_AF-A0A9X6SUJ1-F1
#
_entry.id   AF-A0A9X6SUJ1-F1
#
_cell.length_a   1.000
_cell.length_b   1.000
_cell.length_c   1.000
_cell.angle_alpha   90.00
_cell.angle_beta   90.00
_cell.angle_gamma   90.00
#
_symmetry.space_group_name_H-M   'P 1'
#
loop_
_entity.id
_entity.type
_entity.pdbx_description
1 polymer ?
#
loop_
_entity_poly.entity_id
_entity_poly.type
_entity_poly.pdbx_seq_one_letter_code
_entity_poly.pdbx_strand_id
1 'polypeptide(L)'
;MEKSTLINKIRELTQANYMFADIMLIKQSEYAILMQTFGISWDELKQPSNTFTTCYEMVLTESDLRKKLDWYLNTLKRTKEKGLIHIEQEVKFMLQGFLNGVRFFNPKLSGEFSLLAYKINS
;
A
#
# COMPACT_ATOMS: atom_id res chain seq x y z
N MET A 1 -11.90 3.31 10.39
CA MET A 1 -10.54 3.16 10.94
C MET A 1 -10.28 4.31 11.90
N GLU A 2 -9.80 4.07 13.11
CA GLU A 2 -9.53 5.16 14.06
C GLU A 2 -8.48 6.13 13.48
N LYS A 3 -8.77 7.44 13.57
CA LYS A 3 -7.94 8.51 13.02
C LYS A 3 -6.53 8.52 13.61
N SER A 4 -6.43 8.38 14.93
CA SER A 4 -5.15 8.37 15.65
C SER A 4 -4.26 7.23 15.16
N THR A 5 -4.81 6.01 15.05
CA THR A 5 -4.11 4.80 14.61
C THR A 5 -3.59 4.94 13.19
N LEU A 6 -4.44 5.39 12.27
CA LEU A 6 -4.06 5.54 10.86
C LEU A 6 -3.02 6.64 10.64
N ILE A 7 -3.21 7.82 11.26
CA ILE A 7 -2.28 8.95 11.13
C ILE A 7 -0.92 8.59 11.73
N ASN A 8 -0.88 7.96 12.91
CA ASN A 8 0.37 7.54 13.54
C ASN A 8 1.11 6.52 12.66
N LYS A 9 0.38 5.53 12.12
CA LYS A 9 0.96 4.54 11.20
C LYS A 9 1.54 5.19 9.94
N ILE A 10 0.82 6.11 9.30
CA ILE A 10 1.31 6.81 8.10
C ILE A 10 2.53 7.67 8.44
N ARG A 11 2.51 8.40 9.55
CA ARG A 11 3.67 9.19 10.01
C ARG A 11 4.91 8.33 10.22
N GLU A 12 4.79 7.19 10.90
CA GLU A 12 5.88 6.23 11.11
C GLU A 12 6.49 5.76 9.77
N LEU A 13 5.64 5.46 8.78
CA LEU A 13 6.10 5.05 7.45
C LEU A 13 6.84 6.18 6.72
N THR A 14 6.43 7.44 6.90
CA THR A 14 7.03 8.61 6.25
C THR A 14 8.32 9.11 6.91
N GLN A 15 8.54 8.81 8.19
CA GLN A 15 9.70 9.26 8.96
C GLN A 15 10.96 8.41 8.78
N ALA A 16 10.94 7.46 7.85
CA ALA A 16 12.01 6.50 7.58
C ALA A 16 13.27 7.11 6.91
N ASN A 17 13.82 8.17 7.49
CA ASN A 17 15.10 8.73 7.10
C ASN A 17 16.18 7.66 7.31
N TYR A 18 17.10 7.50 6.35
CA TYR A 18 18.24 6.56 6.38
C TYR A 18 17.96 5.07 6.11
N MET A 19 16.85 4.71 5.47
CA MET A 19 16.58 3.31 5.06
C MET A 19 17.16 2.97 3.68
N PHE A 20 17.51 1.69 3.47
CA PHE A 20 17.89 1.16 2.15
C PHE A 20 16.76 1.38 1.12
N ALA A 21 17.14 1.56 -0.15
CA ALA A 21 16.22 1.88 -1.24
C ALA A 21 15.02 0.91 -1.34
N ASP A 22 15.26 -0.38 -1.15
CA ASP A 22 14.24 -1.43 -1.17
C ASP A 22 13.18 -1.22 -0.09
N ILE A 23 13.61 -0.94 1.14
CA ILE A 23 12.72 -0.71 2.28
C ILE A 23 11.95 0.60 2.08
N MET A 24 12.61 1.62 1.52
CA MET A 24 11.97 2.89 1.18
C MET A 24 10.82 2.68 0.18
N LEU A 25 11.04 1.89 -0.87
CA LEU A 25 10.03 1.61 -1.89
C LEU A 25 8.82 0.84 -1.32
N ILE A 26 9.07 -0.14 -0.44
CA ILE A 26 8.01 -0.88 0.27
C ILE A 26 7.18 0.10 1.11
N LYS A 27 7.83 0.92 1.94
CA LYS A 27 7.12 1.88 2.81
C LYS A 27 6.37 2.94 2.01
N GLN A 28 6.93 3.40 0.91
CA GLN A 28 6.28 4.35 0.00
C GLN A 28 4.98 3.80 -0.57
N SER A 29 5.01 2.57 -1.06
CA SER A 29 3.79 1.91 -1.53
C SER A 29 2.79 1.67 -0.39
N GLU A 30 3.27 1.28 0.80
CA GLU A 30 2.42 1.06 1.98
C GLU A 30 1.68 2.32 2.42
N TYR A 31 2.37 3.45 2.61
CA TYR A 31 1.68 4.67 3.01
C TYR A 31 0.82 5.23 1.86
N ALA A 32 1.24 5.05 0.60
CA ALA A 32 0.47 5.53 -0.55
C ALA A 32 -0.90 4.83 -0.63
N ILE A 33 -0.96 3.51 -0.45
CA ILE A 33 -2.25 2.81 -0.45
C ILE A 33 -3.11 3.19 0.75
N LEU A 34 -2.51 3.41 1.93
CA LEU A 34 -3.24 3.88 3.12
C LEU A 34 -3.85 5.26 2.89
N MET A 35 -3.05 6.21 2.40
CA MET A 35 -3.51 7.57 2.11
C MET A 35 -4.61 7.58 1.05
N GLN A 36 -4.44 6.84 -0.04
CA GLN A 36 -5.45 6.75 -1.10
C GLN A 36 -6.74 6.09 -0.61
N THR A 37 -6.63 5.00 0.17
CA THR A 37 -7.80 4.24 0.65
C THR A 37 -8.69 5.09 1.55
N PHE A 38 -8.11 5.94 2.38
CA PHE A 38 -8.85 6.76 3.35
C PHE A 38 -8.97 8.24 2.95
N GLY A 39 -8.56 8.60 1.73
CA GLY A 39 -8.64 9.99 1.24
C GLY A 39 -7.79 10.98 2.06
N ILE A 40 -6.67 10.53 2.64
CA ILE A 40 -5.81 11.37 3.48
C ILE A 40 -4.87 12.18 2.58
N SER A 41 -4.92 13.50 2.72
CA SER A 41 -3.96 14.41 2.10
C SER A 41 -2.70 14.58 2.95
N TRP A 42 -1.63 15.10 2.37
CA TRP A 42 -0.42 15.45 3.12
C TRP A 42 -0.67 16.52 4.20
N ASP A 43 -1.60 17.44 3.95
CA ASP A 43 -1.96 18.47 4.92
C ASP A 43 -2.70 17.86 6.11
N GLU A 44 -3.64 16.96 5.86
CA GLU A 44 -4.34 16.20 6.91
C GLU A 44 -3.37 15.32 7.71
N LEU A 45 -2.34 14.74 7.06
CA LEU A 45 -1.29 14.00 7.76
C LEU A 45 -0.44 14.90 8.68
N LYS A 46 -0.13 16.13 8.27
CA LYS A 46 0.66 17.08 9.06
C LYS A 46 -0.17 17.69 10.19
N GLN A 47 -1.39 18.08 9.90
CA GLN A 47 -2.32 18.75 10.81
C GLN A 47 -3.68 18.05 10.74
N PRO A 48 -3.88 16.98 11.52
CA PRO A 48 -5.12 16.23 11.49
C PRO A 48 -6.28 17.11 11.93
N SER A 49 -7.33 17.19 11.12
CA SER A 49 -8.52 18.00 11.43
C SER A 49 -9.22 17.51 12.70
N ASN A 50 -9.60 18.43 13.59
CA ASN A 50 -10.39 18.10 14.78
C ASN A 50 -11.89 18.01 14.45
N THR A 51 -12.24 17.22 13.44
CA THR A 51 -13.64 16.91 13.12
C THR A 51 -14.29 16.12 14.25
N PHE A 52 -15.60 16.24 14.42
CA PHE A 52 -16.38 15.45 15.40
C PHE A 52 -16.27 13.93 15.19
N THR A 53 -15.82 13.49 14.01
CA THR A 53 -15.60 12.08 13.69
C THR A 53 -14.20 11.61 14.11
N THR A 54 -14.15 10.55 14.92
CA THR A 54 -12.90 9.90 15.37
C THR A 54 -12.37 8.85 14.41
N CYS A 55 -13.11 8.58 13.32
CA CYS A 55 -12.83 7.51 12.36
C CYS A 55 -12.76 8.04 10.92
N TYR A 56 -11.86 7.47 10.13
CA TYR A 56 -11.90 7.56 8.67
C TYR A 56 -12.73 6.44 8.06
N GLU A 57 -13.46 6.79 7.01
CA GLU A 57 -14.14 5.87 6.11
C GLU A 57 -13.27 5.57 4.88
N MET A 58 -13.43 4.37 4.32
CA MET A 58 -12.74 4.02 3.09
C MET A 58 -13.39 4.74 1.91
N VAL A 59 -12.58 5.49 1.16
CA VAL A 59 -12.94 6.09 -0.12
C VAL A 59 -12.75 5.09 -1.26
N LEU A 60 -11.72 4.24 -1.18
CA LEU A 60 -11.53 3.15 -2.14
C LEU A 60 -12.36 1.94 -1.76
N THR A 61 -13.04 1.37 -2.74
CA THR A 61 -13.78 0.12 -2.58
C THR A 61 -12.86 -1.10 -2.70
N GLU A 62 -13.34 -2.27 -2.28
CA GLU A 62 -12.64 -3.53 -2.55
C GLU A 62 -12.40 -3.75 -4.06
N SER A 63 -13.33 -3.34 -4.93
CA SER A 63 -13.14 -3.44 -6.38
C SER A 63 -11.97 -2.58 -6.86
N ASP A 64 -11.76 -1.40 -6.29
CA ASP A 64 -10.64 -0.53 -6.65
C ASP A 64 -9.31 -1.12 -6.18
N LEU A 65 -9.29 -1.74 -5.00
CA LEU A 65 -8.13 -2.46 -4.48
C LEU A 65 -7.79 -3.67 -5.35
N ARG A 66 -8.79 -4.43 -5.83
CA ARG A 66 -8.59 -5.55 -6.77
C ARG A 66 -8.01 -5.09 -8.10
N LYS A 67 -8.51 -3.98 -8.67
CA LYS A 67 -7.94 -3.38 -9.90
C LYS A 67 -6.47 -2.99 -9.71
N LYS A 68 -6.11 -2.43 -8.55
CA LYS A 68 -4.71 -2.10 -8.22
C LYS A 68 -3.85 -3.37 -8.12
N LEU A 69 -4.35 -4.43 -7.48
CA LEU A 69 -3.66 -5.72 -7.46
C LEU A 69 -3.42 -6.24 -8.88
N ASP A 70 -4.46 -6.26 -9.73
CA ASP A 70 -4.36 -6.71 -11.11
C ASP A 70 -3.29 -5.94 -11.90
N TRP A 71 -3.16 -4.63 -11.65
CA TRP A 71 -2.09 -3.83 -12.25
C TRP A 71 -0.70 -4.31 -11.82
N TYR A 72 -0.46 -4.55 -10.52
CA TYR A 72 0.81 -5.10 -10.04
C TYR A 72 1.11 -6.46 -10.67
N LEU A 73 0.14 -7.38 -10.67
CA LEU A 73 0.28 -8.73 -11.19
C LEU A 73 0.58 -8.76 -12.70
N ASN A 74 -0.16 -7.95 -13.48
CA ASN A 74 0.08 -7.82 -14.91
C ASN A 74 1.44 -7.17 -15.22
N THR A 75 1.85 -6.19 -14.41
CA THR A 75 3.16 -5.56 -14.57
C THR A 75 4.29 -6.55 -14.28
N LEU A 76 4.20 -7.33 -13.19
CA LEU A 76 5.16 -8.39 -12.87
C LEU A 76 5.28 -9.43 -13.99
N LYS A 77 4.14 -9.87 -14.54
CA LYS A 77 4.12 -10.81 -15.67
C LYS A 77 4.88 -10.23 -16.87
N ARG A 78 4.57 -8.99 -17.25
CA ARG A 78 5.21 -8.32 -18.41
C ARG A 78 6.70 -8.07 -18.19
N THR A 79 7.14 -7.71 -16.98
CA THR A 79 8.57 -7.49 -16.70
C THR A 79 9.35 -8.80 -16.77
N LYS A 80 8.77 -9.91 -16.29
CA LYS A 80 9.35 -11.26 -16.42
C LYS A 80 9.48 -11.66 -17.89
N GLU A 81 8.42 -11.52 -18.68
CA GLU A 81 8.40 -11.84 -20.12
C GLU A 81 9.47 -11.06 -20.91
N LYS A 82 9.79 -9.84 -20.48
CA LYS A 82 10.77 -8.96 -21.13
C LYS A 82 12.18 -9.04 -20.53
N GLY A 83 12.41 -9.86 -19.49
CA GLY A 83 13.70 -9.94 -18.81
C GLY A 83 14.13 -8.66 -18.11
N LEU A 84 13.19 -7.82 -17.67
CA LEU A 84 13.46 -6.52 -17.03
C LEU A 84 13.66 -6.70 -15.51
N ILE A 85 14.78 -7.32 -15.13
CA ILE A 85 15.05 -7.80 -13.76
C ILE A 85 14.93 -6.68 -12.71
N HIS A 86 15.50 -5.50 -12.97
CA HIS A 86 15.44 -4.38 -12.03
C HIS A 86 14.00 -3.90 -11.79
N ILE A 87 13.22 -3.75 -12.86
CA ILE A 87 11.82 -3.29 -12.78
C ILE A 87 10.96 -4.37 -12.11
N GLU A 88 11.20 -5.65 -12.42
CA GLU A 88 10.52 -6.75 -11.74
C GLU A 88 10.71 -6.66 -10.22
N GLN A 89 11.93 -6.41 -9.77
CA GLN A 89 12.24 -6.30 -8.35
C GLN A 89 11.57 -5.10 -7.69
N GLU A 90 11.57 -3.93 -8.35
CA GLU A 90 10.84 -2.74 -7.88
C GLU A 90 9.34 -3.01 -7.72
N VAL A 91 8.73 -3.68 -8.70
CA VAL A 91 7.29 -4.00 -8.67
C VAL A 91 7.00 -5.01 -7.56
N LYS A 92 7.89 -5.97 -7.27
CA LYS A 92 7.75 -6.88 -6.11
C LYS A 92 7.74 -6.11 -4.79
N PHE A 93 8.66 -5.16 -4.61
CA PHE A 93 8.71 -4.33 -3.42
C PHE A 93 7.47 -3.43 -3.28
N MET A 94 7.01 -2.82 -4.38
CA MET A 94 5.78 -2.04 -4.36
C MET A 94 4.55 -2.92 -4.05
N LEU A 95 4.46 -4.13 -4.62
CA LEU A 95 3.38 -5.07 -4.32
C LEU A 95 3.41 -5.49 -2.85
N GLN A 96 4.58 -5.73 -2.27
CA GLN A 96 4.72 -6.01 -0.84
C GLN A 96 4.20 -4.86 0.02
N GLY A 97 4.59 -3.62 -0.30
CA GLY A 97 4.07 -2.43 0.40
C GLY A 97 2.55 -2.29 0.27
N PHE A 98 2.00 -2.53 -0.93
CA PHE A 98 0.55 -2.55 -1.16
C PHE A 98 -0.14 -3.60 -0.26
N LEU A 99 0.37 -4.83 -0.22
CA LEU A 99 -0.19 -5.90 0.61
C LEU A 99 -0.11 -5.59 2.11
N ASN A 100 0.99 -4.99 2.58
CA ASN A 100 1.13 -4.53 3.96
C ASN A 100 0.10 -3.44 4.30
N GLY A 101 -0.09 -2.47 3.39
CA GLY A 101 -1.06 -1.41 3.59
C GLY A 101 -2.49 -1.93 3.63
N VAL A 102 -2.86 -2.85 2.72
CA VAL A 102 -4.17 -3.53 2.77
C VAL A 102 -4.31 -4.33 4.06
N ARG A 103 -3.25 -5.02 4.52
CA ARG A 103 -3.29 -5.82 5.75
C ARG A 103 -3.64 -4.98 6.97
N PHE A 104 -3.17 -3.74 7.02
CA PHE A 104 -3.39 -2.85 8.15
C PHE A 104 -4.87 -2.57 8.41
N PHE A 105 -5.70 -2.43 7.37
CA PHE A 105 -7.12 -2.14 7.52
C PHE A 105 -8.06 -3.30 7.16
N ASN A 106 -7.59 -4.28 6.38
CA ASN A 106 -8.35 -5.46 6.00
C ASN A 106 -7.43 -6.69 5.87
N PRO A 107 -7.10 -7.35 7.01
CA PRO A 107 -6.21 -8.52 7.02
C PRO A 107 -6.70 -9.67 6.14
N LYS A 108 -8.02 -9.90 6.10
CA LYS A 108 -8.64 -10.96 5.30
C LYS A 108 -8.40 -10.74 3.81
N LEU A 109 -8.69 -9.54 3.30
CA LEU A 109 -8.48 -9.20 1.90
C LEU A 109 -7.00 -9.24 1.51
N SER A 110 -6.10 -8.77 2.39
CA SER A 110 -4.66 -8.90 2.19
C SER A 110 -4.22 -10.36 2.08
N GLY A 111 -4.81 -11.26 2.88
CA GLY A 111 -4.58 -12.70 2.79
C GLY A 111 -4.98 -13.27 1.43
N GLU A 112 -6.18 -12.93 0.94
CA GLU A 112 -6.63 -13.31 -0.40
C GLU A 112 -5.68 -12.81 -1.50
N PHE A 113 -5.29 -11.53 -1.43
CA PHE A 113 -4.37 -10.93 -2.40
C PHE A 113 -2.98 -11.57 -2.37
N SER A 114 -2.49 -11.91 -1.18
CA SER A 114 -1.19 -12.59 -1.01
C SER A 114 -1.18 -13.97 -1.69
N LEU A 115 -2.28 -14.73 -1.58
CA LEU A 115 -2.41 -16.03 -2.26
C LEU A 115 -2.42 -15.89 -3.79
N LEU A 116 -3.08 -14.86 -4.32
CA LEU A 116 -3.08 -14.57 -5.75
C LEU A 116 -1.70 -14.16 -6.25
N ALA A 117 -1.00 -13.29 -5.50
CA ALA A 117 0.36 -12.86 -5.82
C ALA A 117 1.36 -14.02 -5.79
N TYR A 118 1.21 -14.95 -4.84
CA TYR A 118 2.06 -16.13 -4.76
C TYR A 118 2.00 -16.99 -6.02
N LYS A 119 0.80 -17.22 -6.57
CA LYS A 119 0.60 -18.04 -7.79
C LYS A 119 1.29 -17.49 -9.05
N ILE A 120 1.57 -16.19 -9.10
CA ILE A 120 2.27 -15.54 -10.22
C ILE A 120 3.79 -15.46 -9.98
N ASN A 121 4.20 -15.57 -8.72
CA ASN A 121 5.60 -15.56 -8.32
C ASN A 121 6.24 -16.96 -8.33
N SER A 122 5.46 -18.02 -8.07
CA SER A 122 5.83 -19.43 -8.29
C SER A 122 5.91 -19.75 -9.78
#